data_AF-A0A3A0FTV7-F1
#
_entry.id   AF-A0A3A0FTV7-F1
#
_cell.length_a   1.000
_cell.length_b   1.000
_cell.length_c   1.000
_cell.angle_alpha   90.00
_cell.angle_beta   90.00
_cell.angle_gamma   90.00
#
_symmetry.space_group_name_H-M   'P 1'
#
loop_
_entity.id
_entity.type
_entity.pdbx_description
1 polymer ?
#
loop_
_entity_poly.entity_id
_entity_poly.type
_entity_poly.pdbx_seq_one_letter_code
_entity_poly.pdbx_strand_id
1 'polypeptide(L)' 'MGELPNAVIKRLLTQHGGGLRVSGTAIDEAVKAAEDYISRLAREAQALAVADKRKTVMEHDITKARAKIESGGL' A
#
# COMPACT_ATOMS: atom_id res chain seq x y z
N MET A 1 11.66 -11.44 -3.44
CA MET A 1 10.53 -11.41 -4.38
C MET A 1 9.31 -11.12 -3.54
N GLY A 2 8.55 -10.08 -3.86
CA GLY A 2 7.35 -9.76 -3.09
C GLY A 2 6.22 -10.77 -3.35
N GLU A 3 5.20 -10.71 -2.51
CA GLU A 3 3.96 -11.47 -2.66
C GLU A 3 3.08 -10.93 -3.80
N LEU A 4 3.15 -9.63 -4.10
CA LEU A 4 2.36 -9.02 -5.17
C LEU A 4 2.86 -9.47 -6.56
N PRO A 5 1.97 -9.91 -7.47
CA PRO A 5 2.37 -10.33 -8.80
C PRO A 5 3.00 -9.22 -9.64
N ASN A 6 4.24 -9.42 -10.09
CA ASN A 6 4.99 -8.48 -10.93
C ASN A 6 4.21 -8.03 -12.17
N ALA A 7 3.40 -8.90 -12.78
CA ALA A 7 2.60 -8.57 -13.97
C ALA A 7 1.52 -7.50 -13.69
N VAL A 8 0.89 -7.55 -12.51
CA VAL A 8 -0.12 -6.56 -12.10
C VAL A 8 0.54 -5.23 -11.83
N ILE A 9 1.67 -5.24 -11.09
CA ILE A 9 2.45 -4.03 -10.81
C ILE A 9 2.96 -3.38 -12.11
N LYS A 10 3.53 -4.17 -13.02
CA LYS A 10 3.96 -3.69 -14.34
C LYS A 10 2.81 -3.03 -15.12
N ARG A 11 1.62 -3.63 -15.12
CA ARG A 11 0.44 -3.06 -15.79
C ARG A 11 0.08 -1.70 -15.23
N LEU A 12 0.02 -1.55 -13.91
CA LEU A 12 -0.28 -0.29 -13.24
C LEU A 12 0.78 0.78 -13.54
N LEU A 13 2.06 0.42 -13.43
CA LEU A 13 3.16 1.33 -13.77
C LEU A 13 3.12 1.79 -15.22
N THR A 14 2.78 0.90 -16.16
CA THR A 14 2.68 1.25 -17.58
C THR A 14 1.46 2.14 -17.86
N GLN A 15 0.32 1.85 -17.22
CA GLN A 15 -0.92 2.63 -17.34
C GLN A 15 -0.73 4.08 -16.88
N HIS A 16 0.03 4.29 -15.80
CA HIS A 16 0.27 5.63 -15.22
C HIS A 16 1.62 6.25 -15.62
N GLY A 17 2.49 5.49 -16.28
CA GLY A 17 3.86 5.88 -16.63
C GLY A 17 3.99 6.66 -17.94
N GLY A 18 2.89 7.14 -18.52
CA GLY A 18 2.93 8.01 -19.70
C GLY A 18 3.58 7.39 -20.94
N GLY A 19 3.47 6.07 -21.13
CA GLY A 19 4.06 5.36 -22.27
C GLY A 19 5.55 5.02 -22.11
N LEU A 20 6.16 5.31 -20.97
CA LEU A 20 7.54 4.91 -20.68
C LEU A 20 7.64 3.39 -20.46
N ARG A 21 8.79 2.83 -20.86
CA ARG A 21 9.15 1.44 -20.54
C ARG A 21 9.54 1.35 -19.05
N VAL A 22 9.14 0.24 -18.42
CA VAL A 22 9.48 -0.07 -17.03
C VAL A 22 10.50 -1.22 -17.01
N SER A 23 11.65 -1.03 -16.36
CA SER A 23 12.66 -2.08 -16.22
C SER A 23 12.21 -3.18 -15.25
N GLY A 24 12.80 -4.38 -15.35
CA GLY A 24 12.51 -5.48 -14.42
C GLY A 24 12.78 -5.10 -12.95
N THR A 25 13.93 -4.48 -12.69
CA THR A 25 14.31 -4.03 -11.34
C THR A 25 13.39 -2.93 -10.79
N ALA A 26 12.86 -2.06 -11.66
CA ALA A 26 11.88 -1.06 -11.23
C ALA A 26 10.53 -1.69 -10.84
N ILE A 27 10.14 -2.79 -11.51
CA ILE A 27 8.95 -3.56 -11.13
C ILE A 27 9.15 -4.18 -9.74
N ASP A 28 10.31 -4.81 -9.51
CA ASP A 28 10.62 -5.43 -8.21
C ASP A 28 10.65 -4.41 -7.07
N GLU A 29 11.15 -3.19 -7.32
CA GLU A 29 11.17 -2.14 -6.31
C GLU A 29 9.78 -1.56 -6.05
N ALA A 30 8.95 -1.41 -7.10
CA ALA A 30 7.56 -0.99 -6.95
C ALA A 30 6.72 -2.02 -6.17
N VAL A 31 6.99 -3.32 -6.35
CA VAL A 31 6.37 -4.40 -5.56
C VAL A 31 6.66 -4.19 -4.07
N LYS A 32 7.94 -4.03 -3.70
CA LYS A 32 8.34 -3.81 -2.29
C LYS A 32 7.69 -2.55 -1.73
N ALA A 33 7.74 -1.44 -2.47
CA ALA A 33 7.16 -0.18 -2.03
C ALA A 33 5.64 -0.29 -1.79
N ALA A 34 4.93 -1.04 -2.63
CA ALA A 34 3.50 -1.30 -2.46
C ALA A 34 3.23 -2.16 -1.22
N GLU A 35 4.00 -3.22 -0.98
CA GLU A 35 3.88 -4.09 0.20
C GLU A 35 4.19 -3.34 1.50
N ASP A 36 5.22 -2.50 1.50
CA ASP A 36 5.59 -1.66 2.63
C ASP A 36 4.49 -0.64 2.95
N TYR A 37 3.85 -0.07 1.93
CA TYR A 37 2.70 0.80 2.11
C TYR A 37 1.51 0.05 2.72
N ILE A 38 1.13 -1.11 2.16
CA ILE A 38 0.02 -1.93 2.67
C ILE A 38 0.29 -2.38 4.10
N SER A 39 1.52 -2.77 4.43
CA SER A 39 1.92 -3.17 5.78
C SER A 39 1.76 -2.04 6.80
N ARG A 40 2.18 -0.82 6.45
CA ARG A 40 1.99 0.37 7.30
C ARG A 40 0.51 0.71 7.46
N LEU A 41 -0.24 0.70 6.36
CA LEU A 41 -1.68 0.95 6.35
C LEU A 41 -2.43 -0.04 7.25
N ALA A 42 -2.10 -1.34 7.16
CA ALA A 42 -2.72 -2.38 7.96
C ALA A 42 -2.44 -2.21 9.46
N ARG A 43 -1.21 -1.87 9.85
CA ARG A 43 -0.85 -1.63 11.26
C ARG A 43 -1.61 -0.44 11.85
N GLU A 44 -1.71 0.65 11.10
CA GLU A 44 -2.45 1.84 11.53
C GLU A 44 -3.95 1.57 11.61
N ALA A 45 -4.53 0.90 10.61
CA ALA A 45 -5.94 0.54 10.62
C ALA A 45 -6.27 -0.45 11.76
N GLN A 46 -5.38 -1.40 12.03
CA GLN A 46 -5.49 -2.30 13.19
C GLN A 46 -5.46 -1.52 14.51
N ALA A 47 -4.55 -0.56 14.67
CA ALA A 47 -4.47 0.26 15.87
C ALA A 47 -5.77 1.03 16.14
N LEU A 48 -6.39 1.58 15.09
CA LEU A 48 -7.68 2.24 15.16
C LEU A 48 -8.82 1.28 15.55
N ALA A 49 -8.86 0.09 14.95
CA ALA A 49 -9.85 -0.92 15.29
C ALA A 49 -9.74 -1.37 16.76
N VAL A 50 -8.50 -1.56 17.25
CA VAL A 50 -8.22 -1.94 18.64
C VAL A 50 -8.60 -0.82 19.61
N ALA A 51 -8.31 0.44 19.28
CA ALA A 51 -8.71 1.59 20.09
C ALA A 51 -10.24 1.67 20.27
N ASP A 52 -10.99 1.30 19.24
CA ASP A 52 -12.45 1.21 19.25
C ASP A 52 -12.98 -0.13 19.81
N LYS A 53 -12.12 -0.97 20.40
CA LYS A 53 -12.45 -2.29 20.97
C LYS A 53 -13.07 -3.28 19.96
N ARG A 54 -12.79 -3.11 18.68
CA ARG A 54 -13.24 -3.99 17.59
C ARG A 54 -12.19 -5.06 17.27
N LYS A 55 -12.65 -6.21 16.76
CA LYS A 55 -11.79 -7.30 16.25
C LYS A 55 -11.71 -7.34 14.71
N THR A 56 -12.41 -6.43 14.05
CA THR A 56 -12.50 -6.34 12.60
C THR A 56 -12.06 -4.94 12.18
N VAL A 57 -11.10 -4.87 11.26
CA VAL A 57 -10.73 -3.64 10.57
C VAL A 57 -11.83 -3.31 9.58
N MET A 58 -12.38 -2.10 9.69
CA MET A 58 -13.47 -1.60 8.84
C MET A 58 -12.95 -0.58 7.83
N GLU A 59 -13.78 -0.21 6.86
CA GLU A 59 -13.45 0.74 5.80
C GLU A 59 -13.03 2.10 6.34
N HIS A 60 -13.64 2.55 7.46
CA HIS A 60 -13.29 3.82 8.09
C HIS A 60 -11.92 3.78 8.77
N ASP A 61 -11.45 2.61 9.22
CA ASP A 61 -10.11 2.47 9.79
C ASP A 61 -9.06 2.64 8.70
N ILE A 62 -9.28 2.03 7.53
CA ILE A 62 -8.43 2.18 6.35
C ILE A 62 -8.38 3.65 5.91
N THR A 63 -9.53 4.32 5.87
CA THR A 63 -9.62 5.74 5.47
C THR A 63 -8.84 6.64 6.43
N LYS A 64 -9.00 6.45 7.74
CA LYS A 64 -8.27 7.20 8.77
C LYS A 64 -6.77 6.89 8.77
N ALA A 65 -6.40 5.62 8.64
CA ALA A 65 -5.00 5.18 8.56
C ALA A 65 -4.29 5.80 7.36
N ARG A 66 -4.95 5.82 6.20
CA ARG A 66 -4.44 6.49 5.00
C ARG A 66 -4.21 7.97 5.23
N ALA A 67 -5.20 8.68 5.78
CA ALA A 67 -5.07 10.11 6.07
C ALA A 67 -3.89 10.41 7.01
N LYS A 68 -3.67 9.56 8.02
CA LYS A 68 -2.54 9.67 8.96
C LYS A 68 -1.19 9.47 8.29
N ILE A 69 -1.07 8.47 7.39
CA ILE A 69 0.16 8.21 6.64
C ILE A 69 0.47 9.37 5.69
N GLU A 70 -0.54 9.90 5.00
CA GLU A 70 -0.39 11.02 4.05
C GLU A 70 -0.05 12.34 4.75
N SER A 71 -0.52 12.57 5.98
CA SER A 71 -0.18 13.77 6.77
C SER A 71 1.23 13.75 7.38
N GLY A 72 2.06 12.75 7.06
CA GLY A 72 3.42 12.64 7.58
C GLY A 72 3.50 12.24 9.05
N GLY A 73 2.46 11.55 9.56
CA GLY A 73 2.41 11.10 10.96
C GLY A 73 3.49 10.07 11.27
N LEU A 74 4.63 10.54 11.78
CA LEU A 74 5.57 9.81 12.62
C LEU A 74 5.38 10.28 14.07
#